data_AF-A0A941SJE3-F1
#
_entry.id   AF-A0A941SJE3-F1
#
_cell.length_a   1.000
_cell.length_b   1.000
_cell.length_c   1.000
_cell.angle_alpha   90.00
_cell.angle_beta   90.00
_cell.angle_gamma   90.00
#
_symmetry.space_group_name_H-M   'P 1'
#
loop_
_entity.id
_entity.type
_entity.pdbx_description
1 polymer ?
#
loop_
_entity_poly.entity_id
_entity_poly.type
_entity_poly.pdbx_seq_one_letter_code
_entity_poly.pdbx_strand_id
1 'polypeptide(L)'
;MKKTDKANAGKADAPETPNPASDPAQQRIWLAGLGAFAKAGEEGGRMFEALVKEGIARQRKTQAEAQQKLSEATQRIGAFASGLSAQAARPWGGLENIFEDRVAKALNALGVPSSRDLDALAARLDALERRVQALAGKDRGTARAAAKTAGKKPAPKRTAARKAAS
;
A
#
# COMPACT_ATOMS: atom_id res chain seq x y z
N MET A 1 51.58 -92.87 -2.70
CA MET A 1 51.95 -92.65 -4.11
C MET A 1 50.79 -91.94 -4.82
N LYS A 2 51.10 -91.04 -5.78
CA LYS A 2 50.25 -90.45 -6.85
C LYS A 2 48.94 -89.67 -6.53
N LYS A 3 48.95 -88.40 -7.00
CA LYS A 3 47.87 -87.56 -7.59
C LYS A 3 47.00 -88.32 -8.62
N THR A 4 45.82 -87.89 -9.09
CA THR A 4 44.92 -86.68 -8.97
C THR A 4 43.46 -87.19 -9.19
N ASP A 5 42.34 -86.44 -9.05
CA ASP A 5 41.83 -85.45 -10.02
C ASP A 5 40.51 -84.74 -9.60
N LYS A 6 40.03 -83.83 -10.47
CA LYS A 6 39.13 -82.69 -10.15
C LYS A 6 37.82 -82.68 -10.97
N ALA A 7 36.66 -82.55 -10.31
CA ALA A 7 35.35 -82.09 -10.86
C ALA A 7 34.25 -82.16 -9.78
N ASN A 8 33.08 -81.51 -9.84
CA ASN A 8 32.67 -80.20 -10.38
C ASN A 8 31.30 -79.84 -9.72
N ALA A 9 30.91 -78.56 -9.77
CA ALA A 9 29.72 -77.97 -9.16
C ALA A 9 28.38 -78.75 -9.34
N GLY A 10 27.69 -79.00 -8.22
CA GLY A 10 26.23 -79.11 -8.19
C GLY A 10 25.63 -77.72 -7.93
N LYS A 11 24.91 -77.17 -8.91
CA LYS A 11 24.19 -75.88 -8.77
C LYS A 11 23.11 -76.01 -7.71
N ALA A 12 23.05 -75.07 -6.78
CA ALA A 12 21.85 -74.81 -5.99
C ALA A 12 20.87 -73.96 -6.82
N ASP A 13 19.58 -74.26 -6.73
CA ASP A 13 18.51 -73.48 -7.33
C ASP A 13 18.50 -72.04 -6.77
N ALA A 14 18.60 -71.07 -7.67
CA ALA A 14 18.28 -69.68 -7.38
C ALA A 14 17.04 -69.31 -8.19
N PRO A 15 16.03 -68.64 -7.59
CA PRO A 15 14.87 -68.19 -8.34
C PRO A 15 15.34 -67.18 -9.40
N GLU A 16 15.14 -67.53 -10.68
CA GLU A 16 15.47 -66.67 -11.80
C GLU A 16 14.56 -65.43 -11.74
N THR A 17 15.09 -64.31 -11.22
CA THR A 17 14.38 -63.03 -11.24
C THR A 17 14.07 -62.68 -12.69
N PRO A 18 12.80 -62.59 -13.11
CA PRO A 18 12.46 -62.36 -14.51
C PRO A 18 13.08 -61.03 -14.95
N ASN A 19 14.06 -61.10 -15.86
CA ASN A 19 14.68 -59.89 -16.39
C ASN A 19 13.60 -59.13 -17.19
N PRO A 20 13.15 -57.93 -16.77
CA PRO A 20 12.04 -57.22 -17.42
C PRO A 20 12.34 -56.87 -18.88
N ALA A 21 13.62 -56.82 -19.26
CA ALA A 21 14.05 -56.59 -20.64
C ALA A 21 13.84 -57.78 -21.60
N SER A 22 13.65 -59.01 -21.08
CA SER A 22 13.48 -60.23 -21.90
C SER A 22 12.02 -60.52 -22.25
N ASP A 23 11.06 -59.83 -21.63
CA ASP A 23 9.64 -60.05 -21.87
C ASP A 23 9.15 -59.21 -23.08
N PRO A 24 8.72 -59.84 -24.18
CA PRO A 24 8.24 -59.12 -25.37
C PRO A 24 6.99 -58.27 -25.08
N ALA A 25 6.24 -58.53 -24.00
CA ALA A 25 5.15 -57.66 -23.58
C ALA A 25 5.68 -56.31 -23.05
N GLN A 26 6.74 -56.34 -22.22
CA GLN A 26 7.30 -55.12 -21.61
C GLN A 26 7.99 -54.23 -22.65
N GLN A 27 8.70 -54.82 -23.62
CA GLN A 27 9.27 -54.07 -24.74
C GLN A 27 8.18 -53.40 -25.59
N ARG A 28 7.04 -54.06 -25.82
CA ARG A 28 5.89 -53.49 -26.55
C ARG A 28 5.21 -52.36 -25.77
N ILE A 29 5.06 -52.50 -24.45
CA ILE A 29 4.52 -51.44 -23.58
C ILE A 29 5.43 -50.21 -23.61
N TRP A 30 6.76 -50.40 -23.55
CA TRP A 30 7.71 -49.29 -23.60
C TRP A 30 7.74 -48.58 -24.98
N LEU A 31 7.73 -49.34 -26.07
CA LEU A 31 7.63 -48.80 -27.43
C LEU A 31 6.29 -48.08 -27.68
N ALA A 32 5.18 -48.61 -27.17
CA ALA A 32 3.88 -47.93 -27.19
C ALA A 32 3.90 -46.63 -26.36
N GLY A 33 4.61 -46.62 -25.22
CA GLY A 33 4.84 -45.42 -24.41
C GLY A 33 5.60 -44.33 -25.17
N LEU A 34 6.72 -44.67 -25.83
CA LEU A 34 7.44 -43.71 -26.68
C LEU A 34 6.61 -43.23 -27.88
N GLY A 35 5.87 -44.13 -28.54
CA GLY A 35 5.00 -43.78 -29.65
C GLY A 35 3.86 -42.84 -29.25
N ALA A 36 3.23 -43.10 -28.10
CA ALA A 36 2.20 -42.22 -27.53
C ALA A 36 2.77 -40.86 -27.12
N PHE A 37 3.98 -40.82 -26.53
CA PHE A 37 4.64 -39.57 -26.17
C PHE A 37 5.01 -38.74 -27.41
N ALA A 38 5.55 -39.36 -28.46
CA ALA A 38 5.84 -38.68 -29.73
C ALA A 38 4.57 -38.09 -30.37
N LYS A 39 3.48 -38.86 -30.38
CA LYS A 39 2.16 -38.42 -30.87
C LYS A 39 1.59 -37.27 -30.03
N ALA A 40 1.70 -37.33 -28.71
CA ALA A 40 1.30 -36.26 -27.81
C ALA A 40 2.15 -34.99 -27.98
N GLY A 41 3.43 -35.12 -28.34
CA GLY A 41 4.29 -33.99 -28.72
C GLY A 41 3.82 -33.28 -30.00
N GLU A 42 3.51 -34.05 -31.05
CA GLU A 42 2.99 -33.53 -32.32
C GLU A 42 1.59 -32.90 -32.18
N GLU A 43 0.72 -33.50 -31.37
CA GLU A 43 -0.61 -32.97 -31.06
C GLU A 43 -0.52 -31.74 -30.14
N GLY A 44 0.38 -31.75 -29.15
CA GLY A 44 0.67 -30.61 -28.28
C GLY A 44 1.20 -29.40 -29.05
N GLY A 45 2.10 -29.60 -30.03
CA GLY A 45 2.58 -28.55 -30.92
C GLY A 45 1.45 -27.90 -31.71
N ARG A 46 0.56 -28.70 -32.32
CA ARG A 46 -0.61 -28.19 -33.05
C ARG A 46 -1.61 -27.44 -32.16
N MET A 47 -1.83 -27.90 -30.94
CA MET A 47 -2.68 -27.19 -29.98
C MET A 47 -2.03 -25.86 -29.53
N PHE A 48 -0.70 -25.84 -29.34
CA PHE A 48 0.03 -24.60 -29.05
C PHE A 48 -0.06 -23.59 -30.19
N GLU A 49 0.15 -24.00 -31.45
CA GLU A 49 -0.03 -23.12 -32.62
C GLU A 49 -1.45 -22.58 -32.73
N ALA A 50 -2.46 -23.42 -32.48
CA ALA A 50 -3.86 -22.99 -32.43
C ALA A 50 -4.11 -21.94 -31.34
N LEU A 51 -3.60 -22.16 -30.12
CA LEU A 51 -3.70 -21.21 -29.01
C LEU A 51 -2.96 -19.89 -29.30
N VAL A 52 -1.78 -19.93 -29.92
CA VAL A 52 -1.04 -18.72 -30.34
C VAL A 52 -1.81 -17.95 -31.41
N LYS A 53 -2.34 -18.65 -32.42
CA LYS A 53 -3.16 -18.04 -33.49
C LYS A 53 -4.43 -17.41 -32.92
N GLU A 54 -5.09 -18.07 -31.98
CA GLU A 54 -6.27 -17.53 -31.30
C GLU A 54 -5.92 -16.37 -30.36
N GLY A 55 -4.79 -16.44 -29.65
CA GLY A 55 -4.27 -15.35 -28.82
C GLY A 55 -4.00 -14.08 -29.63
N ILE A 56 -3.33 -14.21 -30.78
CA ILE A 56 -3.10 -13.11 -31.73
C ILE A 56 -4.44 -12.58 -32.28
N ALA A 57 -5.39 -13.46 -32.60
CA ALA A 57 -6.72 -13.06 -33.08
C ALA A 57 -7.51 -12.29 -31.99
N ARG A 58 -7.51 -12.76 -30.74
CA ARG A 58 -8.11 -12.05 -29.60
C ARG A 58 -7.43 -10.70 -29.38
N GLN A 59 -6.11 -10.64 -29.33
CA GLN A 59 -5.37 -9.39 -29.14
C GLN A 59 -5.72 -8.36 -30.24
N ARG A 60 -5.75 -8.77 -31.51
CA ARG A 60 -6.16 -7.90 -32.62
C ARG A 60 -7.61 -7.43 -32.50
N LYS A 61 -8.53 -8.33 -32.14
CA LYS A 61 -9.95 -7.98 -31.93
C LYS A 61 -10.12 -6.99 -30.77
N THR A 62 -9.50 -7.25 -29.62
CA THR A 62 -9.52 -6.34 -28.46
C THR A 62 -8.84 -5.01 -28.78
N GLN A 63 -7.75 -4.99 -29.53
CA GLN A 63 -7.10 -3.75 -29.97
C GLN A 63 -8.01 -2.93 -30.88
N ALA A 64 -8.67 -3.56 -31.86
CA ALA A 64 -9.61 -2.88 -32.75
C ALA A 64 -10.83 -2.33 -32.01
N GLU A 65 -11.44 -3.12 -31.12
CA GLU A 65 -12.56 -2.68 -30.26
C GLU A 65 -12.14 -1.57 -29.29
N ALA A 66 -10.92 -1.63 -28.74
CA ALA A 66 -10.38 -0.57 -27.88
C ALA A 66 -10.09 0.71 -28.65
N GLN A 67 -9.54 0.62 -29.87
CA GLN A 67 -9.33 1.76 -30.77
C GLN A 67 -10.66 2.41 -31.16
N GLN A 68 -11.69 1.61 -31.48
CA GLN A 68 -13.04 2.12 -31.76
C GLN A 68 -13.63 2.84 -30.54
N LYS A 69 -13.62 2.21 -29.35
CA LYS A 69 -14.11 2.82 -28.10
C LYS A 69 -13.34 4.08 -27.72
N LEU A 70 -12.01 4.10 -27.91
CA LEU A 70 -11.18 5.27 -27.64
C LEU A 70 -11.44 6.40 -28.64
N SER A 71 -11.62 6.08 -29.92
CA SER A 71 -12.01 7.04 -30.96
C SER A 71 -13.40 7.62 -30.67
N GLU A 72 -14.37 6.79 -30.33
CA GLU A 72 -15.74 7.20 -29.98
C GLU A 72 -15.75 8.06 -28.71
N ALA A 73 -14.98 7.69 -27.68
CA ALA A 73 -14.80 8.50 -26.47
C ALA A 73 -14.11 9.85 -26.79
N THR A 74 -13.07 9.86 -27.62
CA THR A 74 -12.37 11.07 -28.06
C THR A 74 -13.30 11.97 -28.87
N GLN A 75 -14.13 11.40 -29.75
CA GLN A 75 -15.15 12.14 -30.50
C GLN A 75 -16.24 12.71 -29.58
N ARG A 76 -16.72 11.95 -28.58
CA ARG A 76 -17.67 12.43 -27.57
C ARG A 76 -17.09 13.56 -26.72
N ILE A 77 -15.84 13.43 -26.27
CA ILE A 77 -15.13 14.45 -25.50
C ILE A 77 -14.90 15.69 -26.37
N GLY A 78 -14.47 15.52 -27.62
CA GLY A 78 -14.29 16.61 -28.59
C GLY A 78 -15.59 17.34 -28.90
N ALA A 79 -16.70 16.62 -29.09
CA ALA A 79 -18.02 17.20 -29.30
C ALA A 79 -18.54 17.93 -28.05
N PHE A 80 -18.33 17.37 -26.86
CA PHE A 80 -18.68 18.01 -25.59
C PHE A 80 -17.86 19.29 -25.35
N ALA A 81 -16.53 19.23 -25.53
CA ALA A 81 -15.65 20.39 -25.43
C ALA A 81 -15.98 21.45 -26.48
N SER A 82 -16.28 21.05 -27.73
CA SER A 82 -16.70 21.98 -28.78
C SER A 82 -18.04 22.63 -28.45
N GLY A 83 -19.04 21.87 -27.97
CA GLY A 83 -20.32 22.40 -27.51
C GLY A 83 -20.20 23.32 -26.29
N LEU A 84 -19.27 23.03 -25.39
CA LEU A 84 -18.98 23.85 -24.20
C LEU A 84 -18.19 25.12 -24.54
N SER A 85 -17.35 25.09 -25.59
CA SER A 85 -16.69 26.28 -26.12
C SER A 85 -17.61 27.16 -26.97
N ALA A 86 -18.52 26.55 -27.74
CA ALA A 86 -19.54 27.24 -28.53
C ALA A 86 -20.65 27.84 -27.65
N GLN A 87 -21.03 27.17 -26.55
CA GLN A 87 -21.90 27.74 -25.53
C GLN A 87 -21.10 28.67 -24.60
N ALA A 88 -20.75 29.83 -25.14
CA ALA A 88 -19.93 30.84 -24.49
C ALA A 88 -20.30 31.09 -23.01
N ALA A 89 -19.31 30.91 -22.15
CA ALA A 89 -19.18 31.55 -20.84
C ALA A 89 -20.39 31.52 -19.88
N ARG A 90 -21.22 30.47 -19.91
CA ARG A 90 -21.97 30.12 -18.68
C ARG A 90 -20.94 29.72 -17.63
N PRO A 91 -20.85 30.42 -16.48
CA PRO A 91 -19.73 30.25 -15.57
C PRO A 91 -19.71 28.82 -15.04
N TRP A 92 -18.53 28.20 -15.10
CA TRP A 92 -18.28 26.86 -14.57
C TRP A 92 -18.40 26.78 -13.05
N GLY A 93 -18.83 27.83 -12.33
CA GLY A 93 -18.81 27.92 -10.87
C GLY A 93 -19.51 26.78 -10.12
N GLY A 94 -20.53 26.15 -10.72
CA GLY A 94 -21.14 24.93 -10.14
C GLY A 94 -20.26 23.68 -10.29
N LEU A 95 -19.49 23.58 -11.38
CA LEU A 95 -18.46 22.56 -11.59
C LEU A 95 -17.20 22.85 -10.78
N GLU A 96 -16.85 24.13 -10.59
CA GLU A 96 -15.74 24.55 -9.72
C GLU A 96 -15.99 24.08 -8.28
N ASN A 97 -17.15 24.36 -7.69
CA ASN A 97 -17.47 23.88 -6.34
C ASN A 97 -17.43 22.34 -6.23
N ILE A 98 -17.85 21.60 -7.27
CA ILE A 98 -17.79 20.13 -7.29
C ILE A 98 -16.34 19.64 -7.47
N PHE A 99 -15.54 20.36 -8.25
CA PHE A 99 -14.11 20.08 -8.45
C PHE A 99 -13.33 20.37 -7.16
N GLU A 100 -13.54 21.52 -6.54
CA GLU A 100 -13.04 21.90 -5.21
C GLU A 100 -13.42 20.84 -4.16
N ASP A 101 -14.70 20.42 -4.06
CA ASP A 101 -15.13 19.35 -3.14
C ASP A 101 -14.37 18.03 -3.38
N ARG A 102 -14.13 17.66 -4.65
CA ARG A 102 -13.42 16.43 -5.02
C ARG A 102 -11.91 16.53 -4.77
N VAL A 103 -11.30 17.67 -5.07
CA VAL A 103 -9.87 17.96 -4.82
C VAL A 103 -9.63 18.06 -3.32
N ALA A 104 -10.44 18.79 -2.58
CA ALA A 104 -10.38 18.87 -1.12
C ALA A 104 -10.54 17.48 -0.49
N LYS A 105 -11.48 16.65 -0.97
CA LYS A 105 -11.62 15.27 -0.49
C LYS A 105 -10.42 14.39 -0.82
N ALA A 106 -9.79 14.56 -1.99
CA ALA A 106 -8.57 13.84 -2.36
C ALA A 106 -7.35 14.29 -1.55
N LEU A 107 -7.18 15.59 -1.32
CA LEU A 107 -6.12 16.17 -0.49
C LEU A 107 -6.26 15.73 0.98
N ASN A 108 -7.47 15.76 1.54
CA ASN A 108 -7.75 15.21 2.86
C ASN A 108 -7.45 13.70 2.95
N ALA A 109 -7.79 12.92 1.90
CA ALA A 109 -7.45 11.49 1.84
C ALA A 109 -5.94 11.22 1.73
N LEU A 110 -5.18 12.17 1.17
CA LEU A 110 -3.70 12.18 1.17
C LEU A 110 -3.10 12.74 2.47
N GLY A 111 -3.92 13.13 3.45
CA GLY A 111 -3.47 13.63 4.75
C GLY A 111 -3.05 15.11 4.76
N VAL A 112 -3.37 15.88 3.73
CA VAL A 112 -3.11 17.33 3.68
C VAL A 112 -4.18 18.07 4.49
N PRO A 113 -3.85 18.75 5.61
CA PRO A 113 -4.83 19.48 6.42
C PRO A 113 -5.42 20.69 5.68
N SER A 114 -6.68 21.04 5.95
CA SER A 114 -7.29 22.23 5.36
C SER A 114 -6.90 23.51 6.12
N SER A 115 -7.08 24.68 5.49
CA SER A 115 -6.86 25.98 6.14
C SER A 115 -7.68 26.14 7.43
N ARG A 116 -8.93 25.68 7.43
CA ARG A 116 -9.80 25.67 8.62
C ARG A 116 -9.23 24.85 9.78
N ASP A 117 -8.53 23.76 9.49
CA ASP A 117 -7.90 22.93 10.52
C ASP A 117 -6.69 23.64 11.13
N LEU A 118 -5.93 24.38 10.31
CA LEU A 118 -4.82 25.23 10.76
C LEU A 118 -5.34 26.40 11.61
N ASP A 119 -6.42 27.07 11.21
CA ASP A 119 -7.06 28.14 11.98
C ASP A 119 -7.58 27.63 13.34
N ALA A 120 -8.21 26.45 13.36
CA ALA A 120 -8.69 25.82 14.58
C ALA A 120 -7.55 25.39 15.51
N LEU A 121 -6.40 24.97 14.96
CA LEU A 121 -5.17 24.69 15.70
C LEU A 121 -4.55 25.98 16.27
N ALA A 122 -4.46 27.04 15.46
CA ALA A 122 -3.95 28.35 15.89
C ALA A 122 -4.77 28.90 17.07
N ALA A 123 -6.10 28.92 16.96
CA ALA A 123 -6.98 29.37 18.05
C ALA A 123 -6.84 28.53 19.33
N ARG A 124 -6.58 27.22 19.21
CA ARG A 124 -6.30 26.34 20.36
C ARG A 124 -4.93 26.63 20.97
N LEU A 125 -3.91 26.90 20.17
CA LEU A 125 -2.57 27.27 20.63
C LEU A 125 -2.62 28.59 21.42
N ASP A 126 -3.28 29.59 20.87
CA ASP A 126 -3.60 30.89 21.48
C ASP A 126 -4.31 30.76 22.84
N ALA A 127 -5.30 29.87 22.94
CA ALA A 127 -6.02 29.60 24.17
C ALA A 127 -5.17 28.84 25.20
N LEU A 128 -4.28 27.96 24.74
CA LEU A 128 -3.34 27.22 25.58
C LEU A 128 -2.24 28.14 26.12
N GLU A 129 -1.68 29.03 25.29
CA GLU A 129 -0.66 29.98 25.70
C GLU A 129 -1.20 30.93 26.78
N ARG A 130 -2.42 31.47 26.61
CA ARG A 130 -3.09 32.27 27.65
C ARG A 130 -3.24 31.50 28.97
N ARG A 131 -3.52 30.19 28.94
CA ARG A 131 -3.60 29.35 30.14
C ARG A 131 -2.23 29.13 30.78
N VAL A 132 -1.19 28.87 29.99
CA VAL A 132 0.19 28.71 30.47
C VAL A 132 0.71 30.00 31.10
N GLN A 133 0.50 31.15 30.46
CA GLN A 133 0.85 32.47 31.00
C GLN A 133 0.09 32.76 32.31
N ALA A 134 -1.19 32.41 32.39
CA ALA A 134 -1.99 32.57 33.62
C ALA A 134 -1.48 31.70 34.78
N LEU A 135 -1.07 30.45 34.51
CA LEU A 135 -0.46 29.57 35.51
C LEU A 135 0.91 30.09 35.96
N ALA A 136 1.80 30.42 35.02
CA ALA A 136 3.12 30.98 35.31
C ALA A 136 3.06 32.34 36.05
N GLY A 137 1.99 33.13 35.85
CA GLY A 137 1.71 34.33 36.63
C GLY A 137 1.22 34.02 38.05
N LYS A 138 0.45 32.95 38.23
CA LYS A 138 -0.12 32.53 39.53
C LYS A 138 0.95 32.00 40.48
N ASP A 139 1.94 31.26 39.99
CA ASP A 139 3.06 30.76 40.78
C ASP A 139 3.98 31.89 41.30
N ARG A 140 4.08 33.01 40.57
CA ARG A 140 4.76 34.23 41.05
C ARG A 140 3.90 35.00 42.07
N GLY A 141 2.58 34.90 41.97
CA GLY A 141 1.63 35.58 42.85
C GLY A 141 1.62 35.02 44.28
N THR A 142 1.65 33.70 44.43
CA THR A 142 1.65 33.02 45.73
C THR A 142 2.92 33.31 46.54
N ALA A 143 4.09 33.30 45.90
CA ALA A 143 5.37 33.66 46.51
C ALA A 143 5.37 35.11 47.05
N ARG A 144 4.73 36.06 46.35
CA ARG A 144 4.67 37.47 46.75
C ARG A 144 3.63 37.76 47.83
N ALA A 145 2.59 36.93 47.96
CA ALA A 145 1.55 37.08 48.98
C ALA A 145 2.06 36.67 50.37
N ALA A 146 2.81 35.57 50.48
CA ALA A 146 3.38 35.09 51.75
C ALA A 146 4.35 36.10 52.41
N ALA A 147 5.05 36.91 51.60
CA ALA A 147 6.00 37.92 52.09
C ALA A 147 5.35 39.16 52.71
N LYS A 148 4.03 39.38 52.55
CA LYS A 148 3.36 40.63 52.97
C LYS A 148 2.58 40.56 54.29
N THR A 149 2.40 39.37 54.89
CA THR A 149 1.60 39.19 56.11
C THR A 149 2.42 39.14 57.41
N ALA A 150 3.74 38.96 57.34
CA ALA A 150 4.62 38.91 58.52
C ALA A 150 4.88 40.28 59.19
N GLY A 151 4.46 41.39 58.58
CA GLY A 151 4.85 42.75 58.95
C GLY A 151 3.86 43.54 59.82
N LYS A 152 3.31 42.96 60.90
CA LYS A 152 2.47 43.74 61.84
C LYS A 152 2.53 43.27 63.30
N LYS A 153 3.49 43.82 64.05
CA LYS A 153 3.49 43.82 65.53
C LYS A 153 3.78 45.26 66.01
N PRO A 154 2.95 45.85 66.90
CA PRO A 154 3.10 47.25 67.28
C PRO A 154 4.25 47.46 68.28
N ALA A 155 5.01 48.53 68.13
CA ALA A 155 6.05 48.96 69.07
C ALA A 155 5.53 50.11 69.98
N PRO A 156 5.99 50.21 71.24
CA PRO A 156 5.42 51.14 72.23
C PRO A 156 5.88 52.59 72.06
N LYS A 157 5.05 53.54 72.51
CA LYS A 157 5.37 54.97 72.58
C LYS A 157 6.54 55.24 73.54
N ARG A 158 7.42 56.16 73.16
CA ARG A 158 8.25 56.96 74.09
C ARG A 158 8.05 58.45 73.81
N THR A 159 7.88 59.21 74.88
CA THR A 159 7.69 60.67 74.90
C THR A 159 9.01 61.39 75.19
N ALA A 160 9.13 62.65 74.74
CA ALA A 160 9.77 63.80 75.41
C ALA A 160 10.41 64.82 74.43
N ALA A 161 10.24 66.11 74.77
CA ALA A 161 10.79 67.35 74.21
C ALA A 161 12.34 67.36 74.01
N ARG A 162 13.02 68.34 73.39
CA ARG A 162 12.86 69.82 73.18
C ARG A 162 13.60 70.21 71.85
N LYS A 163 13.76 71.44 71.33
CA LYS A 163 13.48 72.85 71.70
C LYS A 163 13.31 73.68 70.40
N ALA A 164 12.48 74.74 70.40
CA ALA A 164 12.24 75.61 69.24
C ALA A 164 13.30 76.72 69.02
N ALA A 165 13.53 77.06 67.76
CA ALA A 165 13.96 78.38 67.23
C ALA A 165 13.57 78.37 65.74
N SER A 166 13.00 79.42 65.13
CA SER A 166 12.73 80.78 65.62
C SER A 166 11.24 81.12 65.61
#